data_AF-A0A3D3W5Q9-F1
#
_entry.id   AF-A0A3D3W5Q9-F1
#
_cell.length_a   1.000
_cell.length_b   1.000
_cell.length_c   1.000
_cell.angle_alpha   90.00
_cell.angle_beta   90.00
_cell.angle_gamma   90.00
#
_symmetry.space_group_name_H-M   'P 1'
#
loop_
_entity.id
_entity.type
_entity.pdbx_description
1 polymer ?
#
loop_
_entity_poly.entity_id
_entity_poly.type
_entity_poly.pdbx_seq_one_letter_code
_entity_poly.pdbx_strand_id
1 'polypeptide(L)'
;LGGLVLCAGLCVGIVMLRRRGTEATVKTGRWVMPSEVTPFTTLAVLQRIESEGGLTADQRRELTDLMRRIERHYFSTGDRESAPDLTAELHRWIAVS
;
A
#
# COMPACT_ATOMS: atom_id res chain seq x y z
N LEU A 1 25.93 12.09 14.50
CA LEU A 1 26.19 10.86 13.71
C LEU A 1 24.98 9.90 13.60
N GLY A 2 23.80 10.20 14.17
CA GLY A 2 22.64 9.27 14.15
C GLY A 2 21.72 9.33 12.93
N GLY A 3 21.77 10.39 12.11
CA GLY A 3 20.86 10.54 10.95
C GLY A 3 21.22 9.66 9.75
N LEU A 4 22.49 9.27 9.60
CA LEU A 4 22.96 8.53 8.42
C LEU A 4 22.57 7.04 8.45
N VAL A 5 22.35 6.49 9.65
CA VAL A 5 21.99 5.07 9.84
C VAL A 5 20.51 4.82 9.50
N LEU A 6 19.63 5.78 9.78
CA LEU A 6 18.19 5.68 9.48
C LEU A 6 17.91 5.69 7.96
N CYS A 7 18.63 6.52 7.19
CA CYS A 7 18.46 6.55 5.74
C CYS A 7 18.97 5.26 5.06
N ALA A 8 20.07 4.69 5.56
CA ALA A 8 20.61 3.44 5.02
C ALA A 8 19.66 2.26 5.22
N GLY A 9 19.02 2.14 6.40
CA GLY A 9 18.02 1.10 6.66
C GLY A 9 16.80 1.19 5.75
N LEU A 10 16.28 2.40 5.53
CA LEU A 10 15.12 2.64 4.65
C LEU A 10 15.45 2.32 3.19
N CYS A 11 16.61 2.73 2.70
CA CYS A 11 17.06 2.45 1.34
C CYS A 11 17.31 0.96 1.11
N VAL A 12 17.92 0.25 2.07
CA VAL A 12 18.15 -1.19 1.97
C VAL A 12 16.83 -1.97 1.98
N GLY A 13 15.87 -1.56 2.82
CA GLY A 13 14.52 -2.13 2.82
C GLY A 13 13.83 -2.02 1.47
N ILE A 14 13.84 -0.81 0.87
CA ILE A 14 13.26 -0.55 -0.47
C ILE A 14 13.97 -1.37 -1.56
N VAL A 15 15.31 -1.47 -1.52
CA VAL A 15 16.08 -2.20 -2.54
C VAL A 15 15.88 -3.72 -2.42
N MET A 16 15.82 -4.28 -1.20
CA MET A 16 15.53 -5.70 -1.02
C MET A 16 14.09 -6.05 -1.41
N LEU A 17 13.13 -5.16 -1.16
CA LEU A 17 11.74 -5.35 -1.61
C LEU A 17 11.64 -5.38 -3.14
N ARG A 18 12.42 -4.56 -3.84
CA ARG A 18 12.45 -4.53 -5.32
C ARG A 18 13.10 -5.77 -5.94
N ARG A 19 14.01 -6.44 -5.24
CA ARG A 19 14.72 -7.63 -5.77
C ARG A 19 13.97 -8.94 -5.57
N ARG A 20 12.93 -8.97 -4.73
CA ARG A 20 12.10 -10.18 -4.48
C ARG A 20 10.85 -10.28 -5.36
N GLY A 21 10.58 -9.30 -6.23
CA GLY A 21 9.39 -9.26 -7.09
C GLY A 21 9.48 -10.07 -8.39
N THR A 22 10.43 -11.00 -8.53
CA THR A 22 10.60 -11.82 -9.73
C THR A 22 10.19 -13.26 -9.45
N GLU A 23 8.91 -13.47 -9.14
CA GLU A 23 8.19 -14.75 -9.27
C GLU A 23 6.77 -14.62 -8.70
N ALA A 24 5.78 -14.36 -9.56
CA ALA A 24 4.42 -14.92 -9.49
C ALA A 24 3.51 -14.21 -10.51
N THR A 25 3.21 -14.93 -11.57
CA THR A 25 2.25 -14.61 -12.61
C THR A 25 0.81 -14.74 -12.09
N VAL A 26 0.07 -13.63 -12.08
CA VAL A 26 -1.35 -13.58 -12.48
C VAL A 26 -1.52 -12.30 -13.30
N LYS A 27 -1.56 -12.46 -14.63
CA LYS A 27 -1.88 -11.39 -15.59
C LYS A 27 -3.40 -11.31 -15.75
N THR A 28 -4.04 -10.56 -14.87
CA THR A 28 -5.36 -9.97 -15.14
C THR A 28 -5.40 -8.64 -14.40
N GLY A 29 -5.38 -7.54 -15.15
CA GLY A 29 -5.31 -6.19 -14.61
C GLY A 29 -3.88 -5.64 -14.56
N ARG A 30 -3.75 -4.32 -14.76
CA ARG A 30 -2.49 -3.56 -14.63
C ARG A 30 -1.88 -3.68 -13.22
N TRP A 31 -2.64 -4.20 -12.27
CA TRP A 31 -2.40 -4.17 -10.84
C TRP A 31 -2.24 -5.59 -10.31
N VAL A 32 -1.14 -5.84 -9.59
CA VAL A 32 -0.81 -7.17 -9.04
C VAL A 32 -0.97 -7.14 -7.54
N MET A 33 -1.66 -8.14 -6.99
CA MET A 33 -1.77 -8.37 -5.56
C MET A 33 -0.38 -8.72 -4.98
N PRO A 34 0.06 -8.07 -3.89
CA PRO A 34 1.31 -8.42 -3.24
C PRO A 34 1.22 -9.82 -2.63
N SER A 35 2.33 -10.56 -2.64
CA SER A 35 2.44 -11.89 -2.01
C SER A 35 2.28 -11.85 -0.49
N GLU A 36 2.50 -10.68 0.12
CA GLU A 36 2.30 -10.43 1.54
C GLU A 36 1.51 -9.12 1.73
N VAL A 37 0.35 -9.22 2.39
CA VAL A 37 -0.53 -8.09 2.68
C VAL A 37 -0.16 -7.54 4.06
N THR A 38 0.48 -6.38 4.07
CA THR A 38 0.89 -5.63 5.25
C THR A 38 0.42 -4.19 5.10
N PRO A 39 0.30 -3.39 6.18
CA PRO A 39 -0.09 -1.99 6.06
C PRO A 39 0.78 -1.20 5.08
N PHE A 40 2.10 -1.46 5.06
CA PHE A 40 3.02 -0.80 4.15
C PHE A 40 2.85 -1.25 2.69
N THR A 41 2.74 -2.56 2.44
CA THR A 41 2.56 -3.08 1.08
C THR A 41 1.21 -2.66 0.51
N THR A 42 0.15 -2.69 1.32
CA THR A 42 -1.18 -2.19 0.95
C THR A 42 -1.12 -0.71 0.60
N LEU A 43 -0.55 0.16 1.45
CA LEU A 43 -0.44 1.58 1.15
C LEU A 43 0.37 1.85 -0.14
N ALA A 44 1.45 1.11 -0.36
CA ALA A 44 2.24 1.24 -1.59
C ALA A 44 1.42 0.92 -2.85
N VAL A 45 0.59 -0.13 -2.83
CA VAL A 45 -0.28 -0.46 -3.97
C VAL A 45 -1.41 0.55 -4.12
N LEU A 46 -2.06 0.96 -3.03
CA LEU A 46 -3.12 1.97 -3.05
C LEU A 46 -2.62 3.31 -3.58
N GLN A 47 -1.43 3.77 -3.15
CA GLN A 47 -0.81 4.99 -3.66
C GLN A 47 -0.50 4.90 -5.16
N ARG A 48 -0.07 3.71 -5.61
CA ARG A 48 0.16 3.49 -7.04
C ARG A 48 -1.15 3.56 -7.83
N ILE A 49 -2.22 2.93 -7.35
CA ILE A 49 -3.57 3.03 -7.92
C ILE A 49 -4.06 4.48 -7.94
N GLU A 50 -3.79 5.26 -6.90
CA GLU A 50 -4.14 6.69 -6.85
C GLU A 50 -3.41 7.49 -7.96
N SER A 51 -2.13 7.20 -8.19
CA SER A 51 -1.28 7.94 -9.13
C SER A 51 -1.44 7.53 -10.60
N GLU A 52 -1.56 6.23 -10.90
CA GLU A 52 -1.61 5.70 -12.27
C GLU A 52 -3.00 5.17 -12.66
N GLY A 53 -3.93 5.07 -11.70
CA GLY A 53 -5.31 4.63 -11.93
C GLY A 53 -6.16 5.71 -12.57
N GLY A 54 -7.06 5.31 -13.46
CA GLY A 54 -8.04 6.18 -14.12
C GLY A 54 -9.22 6.54 -13.20
N LEU A 55 -8.95 6.86 -11.93
CA LEU A 55 -9.97 7.08 -10.90
C LEU A 55 -10.71 8.40 -11.11
N THR A 56 -12.02 8.39 -10.84
CA THR A 56 -12.82 9.60 -10.72
C THR A 56 -12.41 10.43 -9.49
N ALA A 57 -12.83 11.69 -9.43
CA ALA A 57 -12.55 12.56 -8.28
C ALA A 57 -13.13 12.00 -6.96
N ASP A 58 -14.28 11.32 -7.02
CA ASP A 58 -14.90 10.71 -5.84
C ASP A 58 -14.17 9.45 -5.39
N GLN A 59 -13.76 8.60 -6.34
CA GLN A 59 -12.94 7.42 -6.06
C GLN A 59 -11.59 7.83 -5.47
N ARG A 60 -10.94 8.87 -6.00
CA ARG A 60 -9.69 9.38 -5.44
C ARG A 60 -9.87 9.81 -3.99
N ARG A 61 -10.95 10.54 -3.67
CA ARG A 61 -11.27 10.94 -2.30
C ARG A 61 -11.49 9.74 -1.38
N GLU A 62 -12.27 8.75 -1.80
CA GLU A 62 -12.51 7.51 -1.04
C GLU A 62 -11.20 6.75 -0.78
N LEU A 63 -10.33 6.66 -1.79
CA LEU A 63 -9.02 6.02 -1.68
C LEU A 63 -8.11 6.75 -0.68
N THR A 64 -8.03 8.08 -0.76
CA THR A 64 -7.23 8.86 0.21
C THR A 64 -7.78 8.74 1.63
N ASP A 65 -9.10 8.68 1.81
CA ASP A 65 -9.73 8.45 3.11
C ASP A 65 -9.40 7.06 3.68
N LEU A 66 -9.40 6.04 2.84
CA LEU A 66 -8.98 4.68 3.21
C LEU A 66 -7.50 4.65 3.63
N MET A 67 -6.60 5.25 2.84
CA MET A 67 -5.17 5.32 3.17
C MET A 67 -4.95 5.97 4.55
N ARG A 68 -5.63 7.10 4.81
CA ARG A 68 -5.57 7.77 6.13
C ARG A 68 -6.09 6.89 7.27
N ARG A 69 -7.15 6.10 7.04
CA ARG A 69 -7.68 5.16 8.04
C ARG A 69 -6.66 4.07 8.36
N ILE A 70 -6.04 3.48 7.35
CA ILE A 70 -4.98 2.49 7.51
C ILE A 70 -3.81 3.09 8.29
N GLU A 71 -3.35 4.29 7.93
CA GLU A 71 -2.26 4.97 8.63
C GLU A 71 -2.57 5.26 10.10
N ARG A 72 -3.78 5.77 10.39
CA ARG A 72 -4.18 6.00 11.78
C ARG A 72 -4.24 4.71 12.58
N HIS A 73 -4.84 3.67 12.02
CA HIS A 73 -5.01 2.40 12.74
C HIS A 73 -3.67 1.69 13.00
N TYR A 74 -2.78 1.63 12.02
CA TYR A 74 -1.53 0.86 12.14
C TYR A 74 -0.32 1.66 12.61
N PHE A 75 -0.32 3.00 12.44
CA PHE A 75 0.85 3.84 12.76
C PHE A 75 0.60 4.90 13.84
N SER A 76 -0.64 5.13 14.28
CA SER A 76 -0.91 6.05 15.40
C SER A 76 -1.03 5.30 16.73
N THR A 77 -0.53 5.92 17.80
CA THR A 77 -0.48 5.32 19.15
C THR A 77 -1.81 5.40 19.91
N GLY A 78 -2.89 5.90 19.28
CA GLY A 78 -4.09 6.36 20.00
C GLY A 78 -5.42 5.74 19.60
N ASP A 79 -5.55 5.12 18.41
CA ASP A 79 -6.87 4.71 17.90
C ASP A 79 -7.06 3.20 17.89
N ARG A 80 -8.06 2.73 18.65
CA ARG A 80 -8.61 1.36 18.60
C ARG A 80 -9.83 1.29 17.67
N GLU A 81 -9.80 2.02 16.56
CA GLU A 81 -10.80 1.83 15.49
C GLU A 81 -10.70 0.38 14.98
N SER A 82 -11.80 -0.21 14.48
CA SER A 82 -11.76 -1.58 13.96
C SER A 82 -10.74 -1.67 12.81
N ALA A 83 -9.87 -2.69 12.85
CA ALA A 83 -8.86 -2.88 11.82
C ALA A 83 -9.52 -3.02 10.44
N PRO A 84 -9.15 -2.21 9.43
CA PRO A 84 -9.64 -2.41 8.08
C PRO A 84 -9.07 -3.73 7.52
N ASP A 85 -9.91 -4.49 6.81
CA ASP A 85 -9.46 -5.67 6.08
C ASP A 85 -8.66 -5.22 4.85
N LEU A 86 -7.35 -5.17 5.03
CA LEU A 86 -6.39 -4.76 4.01
C LEU A 86 -6.50 -5.60 2.74
N THR A 87 -6.87 -6.88 2.84
CA THR A 87 -6.96 -7.78 1.70
C THR A 87 -8.23 -7.48 0.89
N ALA A 88 -9.37 -7.32 1.58
CA ALA A 88 -10.63 -6.99 0.94
C ALA A 88 -10.57 -5.63 0.25
N GLU A 89 -10.02 -4.62 0.92
CA GLU A 89 -9.86 -3.28 0.35
C GLU A 89 -8.93 -3.29 -0.85
N LEU A 90 -7.81 -4.01 -0.78
CA LEU A 90 -6.87 -4.09 -1.89
C LEU A 90 -7.48 -4.77 -3.12
N HIS A 91 -8.23 -5.86 -2.93
CA HIS A 91 -8.98 -6.49 -4.01
C HIS A 91 -10.02 -5.55 -4.64
N ARG A 92 -10.77 -4.81 -3.81
CA ARG A 92 -11.78 -3.86 -4.28
C ARG A 92 -11.14 -2.79 -5.18
N TRP A 93 -10.02 -2.22 -4.73
CA TRP A 93 -9.34 -1.16 -5.47
C TRP A 93 -8.68 -1.67 -6.75
N ILE A 94 -8.07 -2.85 -6.73
CA ILE A 94 -7.52 -3.51 -7.94
C ILE A 94 -8.62 -3.76 -8.99
N ALA A 95 -9.83 -4.14 -8.57
CA ALA A 95 -10.93 -4.45 -9.47
C ALA A 95 -11.56 -3.21 -10.13
N VAL A 96 -11.50 -2.04 -9.49
CA VAL A 96 -12.10 -0.79 -9.99
C VAL A 96 -11.12 0.12 -10.72
N SER A 97 -9.81 -0.15 -10.60
CA SER A 97 -8.70 0.67 -11.14
C SER A 97 -8.20 0.26 -12.53
#